data_AF-A0A2H0S4I2-F1
#
_entry.id   AF-A0A2H0S4I2-F1
#
_cell.length_a   1.000
_cell.length_b   1.000
_cell.length_c   1.000
_cell.angle_alpha   90.00
_cell.angle_beta   90.00
_cell.angle_gamma   90.00
#
_symmetry.space_group_name_H-M   'P 1'
#
loop_
_entity.id
_entity.type
_entity.pdbx_description
1 polymer ?
#
loop_
_entity_poly.entity_id
_entity_poly.type
_entity_poly.pdbx_seq_one_letter_code
_entity_poly.pdbx_strand_id
1 'polypeptide(L)'
;MKTFLDEQLSLTLHARNDVIFPCNQGLKFLGCMIYPHKRQLLKRVWSRVLNRTEHKNISSYSGLVRAHSTKETLNHFDWHVLNILEE
;
A
#
# COMPACT_ATOMS: atom_id res chain seq x y z
N MET A 1 21.58 8.92 18.38
CA MET A 1 21.03 8.97 17.01
C MET A 1 20.16 10.21 16.79
N LYS A 2 19.17 10.49 17.65
CA LYS A 2 18.37 11.72 17.58
C LYS A 2 19.20 13.00 17.58
N THR A 3 20.17 13.08 18.49
CA THR A 3 21.12 14.21 18.62
C THR A 3 21.91 14.47 17.34
N PHE A 4 22.42 13.41 16.69
CA PHE A 4 23.12 13.52 15.41
C PHE A 4 22.21 14.01 14.26
N LEU A 5 21.00 13.45 14.16
CA LEU A 5 20.04 13.83 13.12
C LEU A 5 19.64 15.31 13.23
N ASP A 6 19.41 15.78 14.45
CA ASP A 6 19.00 17.16 14.70
C ASP A 6 20.17 18.14 14.53
N GLU A 7 21.29 17.88 15.18
CA GLU A 7 22.41 18.85 15.26
C GLU A 7 23.24 18.91 13.98
N GLN A 8 23.41 17.80 13.27
CA GLN A 8 24.28 17.73 12.09
C GLN A 8 23.52 17.77 10.77
N LEU A 9 22.27 17.31 10.76
CA LEU A 9 21.46 17.20 9.54
C LEU A 9 20.20 18.07 9.57
N SER A 10 19.88 18.71 10.71
CA SER A 10 18.64 19.48 10.90
C SER A 10 17.37 18.68 10.58
N LEU A 11 17.37 17.39 10.95
CA LEU A 11 16.28 16.46 10.72
C LEU A 11 15.59 16.03 12.01
N THR A 12 14.25 16.10 12.02
CA THR A 12 13.42 15.64 13.14
C THR A 12 12.67 14.36 12.79
N LEU A 13 12.63 13.39 13.71
CA LEU A 13 11.86 12.15 13.54
C LEU A 13 10.41 12.32 14.02
N HIS A 14 9.46 11.81 13.24
CA HIS A 14 8.05 11.81 13.63
C HIS A 14 7.78 10.78 14.73
N ALA A 15 7.30 11.22 15.90
CA ALA A 15 7.17 10.39 17.10
C ALA A 15 6.36 9.10 16.92
N ARG A 16 5.34 9.10 16.04
CA ARG A 16 4.54 7.88 15.76
C ARG A 16 5.26 6.83 14.89
N ASN A 17 6.34 7.23 14.20
CA ASN A 17 7.09 6.35 13.29
C ASN A 17 8.43 5.92 13.91
N ASP A 18 8.88 6.59 14.98
CA ASP A 18 10.07 6.26 15.76
C ASP A 18 9.74 5.21 16.83
N VAL A 19 9.36 4.01 16.37
CA VAL A 19 8.91 2.91 17.24
C VAL A 19 9.55 1.59 16.84
N ILE A 20 9.84 0.75 17.83
CA ILE A 20 10.31 -0.63 17.63
C ILE A 20 9.16 -1.57 17.99
N PHE A 21 8.83 -2.49 17.08
CA PHE A 21 7.76 -3.45 17.28
C PHE A 21 8.11 -4.80 16.62
N PRO A 22 7.49 -5.90 17.07
CA PRO A 22 7.71 -7.23 16.49
C PRO A 22 7.39 -7.30 14.99
N CYS A 23 8.23 -7.98 14.21
CA CYS A 23 8.07 -8.09 12.75
C CYS A 23 6.73 -8.72 12.31
N ASN A 24 6.11 -9.55 13.15
CA ASN A 24 4.83 -10.20 12.85
C ASN A 24 3.65 -9.22 12.82
N GLN A 25 3.76 -8.04 13.44
CA GLN A 25 2.73 -7.01 13.40
C GLN A 25 2.65 -6.31 12.03
N GLY A 26 3.73 -6.42 11.25
CA GLY A 26 3.87 -5.82 9.93
C GLY A 26 4.14 -4.32 9.95
N LEU A 27 4.78 -3.82 8.91
CA LEU A 27 5.14 -2.42 8.73
C LEU A 27 4.18 -1.72 7.77
N LYS A 28 3.62 -0.58 8.19
CA LYS A 28 2.88 0.33 7.30
C LYS A 28 3.88 1.14 6.48
N PHE A 29 3.86 0.95 5.16
CA PHE A 29 4.74 1.70 4.26
C PHE A 29 4.09 1.92 2.90
N LEU A 30 4.12 3.17 2.40
CA LEU A 30 3.62 3.58 1.09
C LEU A 30 2.24 2.99 0.70
N GLY A 31 1.31 2.93 1.66
CA GLY A 31 -0.04 2.44 1.38
C GLY A 31 -0.22 0.92 1.48
N CYS A 32 0.82 0.19 1.89
CA CYS A 32 0.79 -1.25 2.12
C CYS A 32 1.07 -1.60 3.59
N MET A 33 0.56 -2.75 4.02
CA MET A 33 1.12 -3.53 5.11
C MET A 33 2.16 -4.49 4.56
N ILE A 34 3.36 -4.45 5.12
CA ILE A 34 4.47 -5.33 4.77
C ILE A 34 4.70 -6.30 5.92
N TYR A 35 4.59 -7.60 5.64
CA TYR A 35 4.95 -8.68 6.53
C TYR A 35 6.16 -9.43 5.95
N PRO A 36 6.87 -10.25 6.74
CA PRO A 36 8.02 -11.02 6.24
C PRO A 36 7.72 -11.89 5.01
N HIS A 37 6.51 -12.46 4.93
CA HIS A 37 6.14 -13.40 3.87
C HIS A 37 5.08 -12.87 2.90
N LYS A 38 4.51 -11.69 3.14
CA LYS A 38 3.43 -11.14 2.30
C LYS A 38 3.33 -9.63 2.40
N ARG A 39 2.69 -9.02 1.41
CA ARG A 39 2.32 -7.59 1.41
C ARG A 39 0.84 -7.47 1.07
N GLN A 40 0.18 -6.49 1.66
CA GLN A 40 -1.26 -6.25 1.48
C GLN A 40 -1.53 -4.75 1.35
N LEU A 41 -2.34 -4.34 0.38
CA LEU A 41 -2.82 -2.97 0.31
C LEU A 41 -3.61 -2.59 1.57
N LEU A 42 -3.42 -1.36 2.07
CA LEU A 42 -4.26 -0.84 3.13
C LEU A 42 -5.70 -0.65 2.62
N LYS A 43 -6.70 -0.85 3.50
CA LYS A 43 -8.12 -0.68 3.16
C LYS A 43 -8.43 0.65 2.46
N ARG A 44 -7.82 1.75 2.92
CA ARG A 44 -7.96 3.07 2.29
C ARG A 44 -7.42 3.11 0.85
N VAL A 45 -6.30 2.44 0.61
CA VAL A 45 -5.69 2.38 -0.72
C VAL A 45 -6.52 1.50 -1.63
N TRP A 46 -7.00 0.36 -1.13
CA TRP A 46 -7.93 -0.50 -1.86
C TRP A 46 -9.20 0.25 -2.31
N SER A 47 -9.84 0.98 -1.41
CA SER A 47 -10.99 1.84 -1.76
C SER A 47 -10.64 2.89 -2.84
N ARG A 48 -9.43 3.46 -2.79
CA ARG A 48 -8.96 4.38 -3.84
C ARG A 48 -8.72 3.70 -5.18
N VAL A 49 -8.25 2.45 -5.18
CA VAL A 49 -8.09 1.66 -6.41
C VAL A 49 -9.44 1.50 -7.09
N LEU A 50 -10.43 0.99 -6.36
CA LEU A 50 -11.78 0.78 -6.91
C LEU A 50 -12.43 2.09 -7.37
N ASN A 51 -12.23 3.19 -6.64
CA ASN A 51 -12.89 4.47 -7.01
C ASN A 51 -12.17 5.25 -8.13
N ARG A 52 -10.96 4.87 -8.53
CA ARG A 52 -10.14 5.65 -9.49
C ARG A 52 -9.69 4.83 -10.70
N THR A 53 -10.08 3.57 -10.76
CA THR A 53 -9.81 2.75 -11.93
C THR A 53 -10.74 3.21 -13.05
N GLU A 54 -10.17 3.48 -14.21
CA GLU A 54 -10.81 3.94 -15.43
C GLU A 54 -10.10 3.27 -16.62
N HIS A 55 -10.73 3.15 -17.79
CA HIS A 55 -10.14 2.46 -18.96
C HIS A 55 -8.67 2.79 -19.23
N LYS A 56 -8.31 4.08 -19.14
CA LYS A 56 -6.96 4.58 -19.44
C LYS A 56 -5.88 4.13 -18.44
N ASN A 57 -6.26 3.70 -17.23
CA ASN A 57 -5.31 3.43 -16.15
C ASN A 57 -5.44 2.01 -15.55
N ILE A 58 -6.31 1.15 -16.13
CA ILE A 58 -6.49 -0.25 -15.70
C ILE A 58 -5.15 -0.96 -15.58
N SER A 59 -4.29 -0.89 -16.61
CA SER A 59 -3.01 -1.59 -16.62
C SER A 59 -2.10 -1.22 -15.44
N SER A 60 -2.07 0.06 -15.07
CA SER A 60 -1.32 0.55 -13.92
C SER A 60 -1.87 0.01 -12.60
N TYR A 61 -3.19 0.01 -12.43
CA TYR A 61 -3.83 -0.51 -11.21
C TYR A 61 -3.75 -2.04 -11.13
N SER A 62 -3.87 -2.75 -12.25
CA SER A 62 -3.65 -4.20 -12.32
C SER A 62 -2.25 -4.58 -11.81
N GLY A 63 -1.22 -3.84 -12.22
CA GLY A 63 0.15 -4.04 -11.73
C GLY A 63 0.26 -3.87 -10.21
N LEU A 64 -0.34 -2.80 -9.68
CA LEU A 64 -0.37 -2.51 -8.23
C LEU A 64 -1.08 -3.62 -7.44
N VAL A 65 -2.28 -4.01 -7.87
CA VAL A 65 -3.08 -5.02 -7.18
C VAL A 65 -2.38 -6.38 -7.22
N ARG A 66 -1.80 -6.76 -8.37
CA ARG A 66 -1.06 -8.02 -8.53
C ARG A 66 0.17 -8.11 -7.64
N ALA A 67 0.86 -7.00 -7.43
CA ALA A 67 2.06 -6.97 -6.59
C ALA A 67 1.76 -7.02 -5.08
N HIS A 68 0.57 -6.56 -4.65
CA HIS A 68 0.31 -6.22 -3.24
C HIS A 68 -1.02 -6.76 -2.69
N SER A 69 -1.62 -7.76 -3.33
CA SER A 69 -2.94 -8.26 -2.90
C SER A 69 -3.01 -9.79 -2.87
N THR A 70 -4.01 -10.31 -2.16
CA THR A 70 -4.29 -11.75 -2.15
C THR A 70 -5.02 -12.16 -3.42
N LYS A 71 -5.10 -13.46 -3.69
CA LYS A 71 -5.87 -14.01 -4.81
C LYS A 71 -7.34 -13.58 -4.77
N GLU A 72 -7.94 -13.54 -3.59
CA GLU A 72 -9.33 -13.08 -3.41
C GLU A 72 -9.51 -11.62 -3.81
N THR A 73 -8.57 -10.75 -3.39
CA THR A 73 -8.60 -9.32 -3.73
C THR A 73 -8.36 -9.10 -5.23
N LEU A 74 -7.49 -9.92 -5.83
CA LEU A 74 -7.25 -9.92 -7.28
C LEU A 74 -8.52 -10.28 -8.04
N ASN A 75 -9.19 -11.39 -7.68
CA ASN A 75 -10.44 -11.79 -8.32
C ASN A 75 -11.51 -10.69 -8.21
N HIS A 76 -11.61 -10.02 -7.05
CA HIS A 76 -12.53 -8.88 -6.89
C HIS A 76 -12.14 -7.71 -7.81
N PHE A 77 -10.85 -7.42 -7.96
CA PHE A 77 -10.38 -6.38 -8.87
C PHE A 77 -10.72 -6.73 -10.33
N ASP A 78 -10.52 -7.98 -10.73
CA ASP A 78 -10.78 -8.45 -12.09
C ASP A 78 -12.27 -8.29 -12.45
N TRP A 79 -13.18 -8.65 -11.53
CA TRP A 79 -14.61 -8.38 -11.71
C TRP A 79 -14.93 -6.88 -11.84
N HIS A 80 -14.30 -6.05 -11.02
CA HIS A 80 -14.49 -4.60 -11.10
C HIS A 80 -14.00 -4.04 -12.44
N VAL A 81 -12.88 -4.54 -12.97
CA VAL A 81 -12.36 -4.17 -14.29
C VAL A 81 -13.32 -4.60 -15.40
N LEU A 82 -13.89 -5.80 -15.33
CA LEU A 82 -14.88 -6.25 -16.32
C LEU A 82 -16.09 -5.30 -16.39
N ASN A 83 -16.62 -4.89 -15.25
CA ASN A 83 -17.73 -3.93 -15.22
C ASN A 83 -17.36 -2.59 -15.88
N ILE A 84 -16.15 -2.09 -15.65
CA ILE A 84 -15.67 -0.86 -16.31
C ILE A 84 -15.57 -1.08 -17.82
N LEU A 85 -15.13 -2.24 -18.29
CA LEU A 85 -14.98 -2.52 -19.72
C LEU A 85 -16.31 -2.71 -20.46
N GLU A 86 -17.40 -3.01 -19.74
CA GLU A 86 -18.75 -3.17 -20.27
C GLU A 86 -19.54 -1.85 -20.33
N GLU A 87 -19.11 -0.81 -19.60
CA GLU A 87 -19.64 0.56 -19.66
C GLU A 87 -19.13 1.36 -20.87
#